data_AF-W2YWB1-F1
#
_entry.id   AF-W2YWB1-F1
#
_cell.length_a   1.000
_cell.length_b   1.000
_cell.length_c   1.000
_cell.angle_alpha   90.00
_cell.angle_beta   90.00
_cell.angle_gamma   90.00
#
_symmetry.space_group_name_H-M   'P 1'
#
loop_
_entity.id
_entity.type
_entity.pdbx_description
1 polymer ?
#
loop_
_entity_poly.entity_id
_entity_poly.type
_entity_poly.pdbx_seq_one_letter_code
_entity_poly.pdbx_strand_id
1 'polypeptide(L)'
;MTSYYGDEALTRLLIKAMQTPSEANLATKLHEEQLQSWIYSRKLPGYVFKFLSLDKAGEKLFDHPQFMKWIKYVEDLNKANPDKKTTLMSVLAKQYDSEGLKWMAKGTPNDYFKQLKLDKVGKDVLSNPQLKTWLNYVKEYNAANPKYQATLIGTLAANYGEMKLVKMLDEAMKVKDTASAAKKLQSELFQRWIQLNWTPEYIFVKVLRLDQEGDVLFTNPLVVTWGKYL
;
A
#
# COMPACT_ATOMS: atom_id res chain seq x y z
N MET A 1 -16.31 -36.30 -2.90
CA MET A 1 -15.08 -35.98 -3.67
C MET A 1 -13.88 -35.78 -2.76
N THR A 2 -13.97 -34.94 -1.72
CA THR A 2 -12.86 -34.74 -0.75
C THR A 2 -12.37 -36.01 -0.08
N SER A 3 -13.25 -36.95 0.24
CA SER A 3 -12.89 -38.27 0.81
C SER A 3 -12.02 -39.14 -0.10
N TYR A 4 -12.07 -38.91 -1.41
CA TYR A 4 -11.34 -39.70 -2.41
C TYR A 4 -10.05 -39.01 -2.87
N TYR A 5 -10.10 -37.70 -3.10
CA TYR A 5 -8.96 -36.93 -3.63
C TYR A 5 -8.14 -36.21 -2.55
N GLY A 6 -8.71 -36.00 -1.36
CA GLY A 6 -8.20 -35.01 -0.40
C GLY A 6 -8.48 -33.57 -0.84
N ASP A 7 -8.46 -32.64 0.11
CA ASP A 7 -8.79 -31.24 -0.14
C ASP A 7 -7.85 -30.59 -1.16
N GLU A 8 -6.55 -30.71 -0.94
CA GLU A 8 -5.53 -30.05 -1.77
C GLU A 8 -5.57 -30.52 -3.23
N ALA A 9 -5.64 -31.84 -3.46
CA ALA A 9 -5.67 -32.36 -4.83
C ALA A 9 -6.99 -32.05 -5.53
N LEU A 10 -8.12 -32.13 -4.81
CA LEU A 10 -9.43 -31.73 -5.35
C LEU A 10 -9.43 -30.25 -5.73
N THR A 11 -8.90 -29.37 -4.89
CA THR A 11 -8.84 -27.92 -5.17
C THR A 11 -7.99 -27.64 -6.41
N ARG A 12 -6.84 -28.29 -6.56
CA ARG A 12 -6.02 -28.17 -7.78
C ARG A 12 -6.76 -28.63 -9.03
N LEU A 13 -7.48 -29.75 -8.96
CA LEU A 13 -8.27 -30.26 -10.08
C LEU A 13 -9.37 -29.26 -10.48
N LEU A 14 -10.09 -28.73 -9.49
CA LEU A 14 -11.15 -27.73 -9.72
C LEU A 14 -10.59 -26.43 -10.30
N ILE A 15 -9.50 -25.89 -9.74
CA ILE A 15 -8.86 -24.68 -10.26
C ILE A 15 -8.38 -24.87 -11.71
N LYS A 16 -7.84 -26.05 -12.04
CA LYS A 16 -7.44 -26.36 -13.42
C LYS A 16 -8.65 -26.45 -14.34
N ALA A 17 -9.71 -27.15 -13.93
CA ALA A 17 -10.94 -27.28 -14.72
C ALA A 17 -11.65 -25.93 -14.92
N MET A 18 -11.52 -24.99 -13.97
CA MET A 18 -12.01 -23.61 -14.13
C MET A 18 -11.34 -22.86 -15.30
N GLN A 19 -10.16 -23.28 -15.74
CA GLN A 19 -9.46 -22.70 -16.89
C GLN A 19 -9.88 -23.33 -18.22
N THR A 20 -10.59 -24.46 -18.19
CA THR A 20 -11.13 -25.12 -19.38
C THR A 20 -12.54 -24.59 -19.67
N PRO A 21 -12.80 -23.91 -20.80
CA PRO A 21 -14.09 -23.26 -21.05
C PRO A 21 -15.31 -24.20 -20.93
N SER A 22 -15.19 -25.45 -21.38
CA SER A 22 -16.28 -26.45 -21.31
C SER A 22 -16.55 -26.98 -19.89
N GLU A 23 -15.60 -26.82 -18.96
CA GLU A 23 -15.70 -27.34 -17.58
C GLU A 23 -15.90 -26.22 -16.56
N ALA A 24 -15.68 -24.97 -16.96
CA ALA A 24 -15.56 -23.81 -16.08
C ALA A 24 -16.77 -23.61 -15.16
N ASN A 25 -17.99 -23.76 -15.69
CA ASN A 25 -19.22 -23.57 -14.92
C ASN A 25 -19.35 -24.60 -13.79
N LEU A 26 -19.16 -25.89 -14.11
CA LEU A 26 -19.27 -26.96 -13.12
C LEU A 26 -18.13 -26.89 -12.10
N ALA A 27 -16.89 -26.64 -12.56
CA ALA A 27 -15.72 -26.53 -11.71
C ALA A 27 -15.83 -25.35 -10.73
N THR A 28 -16.34 -24.20 -11.19
CA THR A 28 -16.57 -23.02 -10.34
C THR A 28 -17.59 -23.34 -9.24
N LYS A 29 -18.72 -23.95 -9.60
CA LYS A 29 -19.75 -24.33 -8.62
C LYS A 29 -19.21 -25.32 -7.58
N LEU A 30 -18.51 -26.35 -8.02
CA LEU A 30 -17.90 -27.33 -7.11
C LEU A 30 -16.81 -26.70 -6.21
N HIS A 31 -16.05 -25.73 -6.72
CA HIS A 31 -15.05 -25.00 -5.93
C HIS A 31 -15.72 -24.08 -4.89
N GLU A 32 -16.84 -23.45 -5.22
CA GLU A 32 -17.64 -22.67 -4.26
C GLU A 32 -18.23 -23.56 -3.17
N GLU A 33 -18.81 -24.71 -3.53
CA GLU A 33 -19.29 -25.71 -2.58
C GLU A 33 -18.17 -26.24 -1.67
N GLN A 34 -16.96 -26.41 -2.22
CA GLN A 34 -15.79 -26.79 -1.43
C GLN A 34 -15.44 -25.71 -0.38
N LEU A 35 -15.42 -24.42 -0.77
CA LEU A 35 -15.18 -23.31 0.16
C LEU A 35 -16.27 -23.25 1.25
N GLN A 36 -17.54 -23.41 0.89
CA GLN A 36 -18.65 -23.42 1.86
C GLN A 36 -18.55 -24.61 2.84
N SER A 37 -18.21 -25.79 2.34
CA SER A 37 -17.96 -26.97 3.18
C SER A 37 -16.81 -26.72 4.18
N TRP A 38 -15.76 -26.02 3.75
CA TRP A 38 -14.66 -25.62 4.64
C TRP A 38 -15.06 -24.57 5.68
N ILE A 39 -16.01 -23.68 5.38
CA ILE A 39 -16.56 -22.75 6.37
C ILE A 39 -17.35 -23.55 7.40
N TYR A 40 -18.24 -24.45 6.96
CA TYR A 40 -19.07 -25.28 7.82
C TYR A 40 -18.23 -26.18 8.75
N SER A 41 -17.20 -26.82 8.19
CA SER A 41 -16.25 -27.64 8.95
C SER A 41 -15.20 -26.84 9.72
N ARG A 42 -15.26 -25.49 9.65
CA ARG A 42 -14.36 -24.56 10.34
C ARG A 42 -12.88 -24.85 10.08
N LYS A 43 -12.52 -25.16 8.83
CA LYS A 43 -11.11 -25.34 8.48
C LYS A 43 -10.33 -24.07 8.79
N LEU A 44 -9.10 -24.25 9.29
CA LEU A 44 -8.26 -23.10 9.61
C LEU A 44 -7.87 -22.38 8.31
N PRO A 45 -7.94 -21.03 8.27
CA PRO A 45 -7.54 -20.26 7.10
C PRO A 45 -6.14 -20.55 6.58
N GLY A 46 -5.19 -20.95 7.44
CA GLY A 46 -3.84 -21.35 7.02
C GLY A 46 -3.82 -22.63 6.18
N TYR A 47 -4.70 -23.61 6.46
CA TYR A 47 -4.82 -24.79 5.60
C TYR A 47 -5.45 -24.44 4.26
N VAL A 48 -6.50 -23.62 4.27
CA VAL A 48 -7.16 -23.16 3.05
C VAL A 48 -6.20 -22.33 2.18
N PHE A 49 -5.33 -21.54 2.81
CA PHE A 49 -4.25 -20.80 2.12
C PHE A 49 -3.35 -21.74 1.31
N LYS A 50 -2.92 -22.85 1.92
CA LYS A 50 -2.11 -23.89 1.25
C LYS A 50 -2.89 -24.66 0.19
N PHE A 51 -4.16 -25.00 0.44
CA PHE A 51 -4.99 -25.72 -0.55
C PHE A 51 -5.21 -24.88 -1.82
N LEU A 52 -5.30 -23.56 -1.67
CA LEU A 52 -5.36 -22.61 -2.77
C LEU A 52 -3.98 -22.30 -3.39
N SER A 53 -2.92 -22.98 -2.95
CA SER A 53 -1.53 -22.82 -3.39
C SER A 53 -0.95 -21.40 -3.21
N LEU A 54 -1.50 -20.64 -2.25
CA LEU A 54 -1.07 -19.25 -1.99
C LEU A 54 0.28 -19.17 -1.25
N ASP A 55 0.66 -20.23 -0.55
CA ASP A 55 1.99 -20.41 0.07
C ASP A 55 3.12 -20.48 -0.94
N LYS A 56 2.82 -20.84 -2.19
CA LYS A 56 3.78 -20.94 -3.29
C LYS A 56 3.84 -19.67 -4.15
N ALA A 57 3.00 -18.68 -3.86
CA ALA A 57 2.90 -17.47 -4.68
C ALA A 57 4.04 -16.48 -4.44
N GLY A 58 4.70 -16.53 -3.27
CA GLY A 58 5.81 -15.64 -2.92
C GLY A 58 5.43 -14.16 -3.07
N GLU A 59 6.28 -13.38 -3.73
CA GLU A 59 6.04 -11.94 -4.01
C GLU A 59 4.78 -11.70 -4.87
N LYS A 60 4.33 -12.70 -5.64
CA LYS A 60 3.13 -12.60 -6.49
C LYS A 60 1.83 -12.96 -5.77
N LEU A 61 1.86 -13.08 -4.44
CA LEU A 61 0.69 -13.44 -3.63
C LEU A 61 -0.52 -12.54 -3.93
N PHE A 62 -0.31 -11.23 -3.99
CA PHE A 62 -1.40 -10.26 -4.16
C PHE A 62 -2.01 -10.26 -5.56
N ASP A 63 -1.25 -10.72 -6.55
CA ASP A 63 -1.70 -10.93 -7.93
C ASP A 63 -2.29 -12.33 -8.16
N HIS A 64 -2.18 -13.23 -7.18
CA HIS A 64 -2.65 -14.60 -7.33
C HIS A 64 -4.19 -14.64 -7.39
N PRO A 65 -4.80 -15.27 -8.42
CA PRO A 65 -6.24 -15.21 -8.67
C PRO A 65 -7.11 -15.80 -7.54
N GLN A 66 -6.53 -16.64 -6.67
CA GLN A 66 -7.23 -17.21 -5.51
C GLN A 66 -7.13 -16.35 -4.24
N PHE A 67 -6.32 -15.28 -4.22
CA PHE A 67 -6.07 -14.50 -3.01
C PHE A 67 -7.33 -13.78 -2.50
N MET A 68 -8.11 -13.16 -3.40
CA MET A 68 -9.37 -12.52 -3.04
C MET A 68 -10.43 -13.52 -2.54
N LYS A 69 -10.43 -14.74 -3.07
CA LYS A 69 -11.32 -15.81 -2.57
C LYS A 69 -10.92 -16.24 -1.16
N TRP A 70 -9.64 -16.32 -0.87
CA TRP A 70 -9.15 -16.61 0.46
C TRP A 70 -9.51 -15.51 1.47
N ILE A 71 -9.38 -14.23 1.11
CA ILE A 71 -9.84 -13.11 1.97
C ILE A 71 -11.32 -13.27 2.31
N LYS A 72 -12.17 -13.47 1.28
CA LYS A 72 -13.60 -13.68 1.46
C LYS A 72 -13.90 -14.89 2.36
N TYR A 73 -13.16 -15.98 2.19
CA TYR A 73 -13.27 -17.16 3.05
C TYR A 73 -13.00 -16.83 4.53
N VAL A 74 -11.93 -16.08 4.83
CA VAL A 74 -11.61 -15.68 6.22
C VAL A 74 -12.71 -14.79 6.81
N GLU A 75 -13.24 -13.84 6.03
CA GLU A 75 -14.33 -12.98 6.45
C GLU A 75 -15.60 -13.78 6.75
N ASP A 76 -15.99 -14.68 5.85
CA ASP A 76 -17.22 -15.47 5.98
C ASP A 76 -17.09 -16.51 7.12
N LEU A 77 -15.90 -17.09 7.32
CA LEU A 77 -15.59 -17.93 8.49
C LEU A 77 -15.70 -17.14 9.81
N ASN A 78 -15.16 -15.92 9.85
CA ASN A 78 -15.22 -15.05 11.03
C ASN A 78 -16.65 -14.62 11.37
N LYS A 79 -17.50 -14.39 10.36
CA LYS A 79 -18.93 -14.12 10.55
C LYS A 79 -19.66 -15.34 11.12
N ALA A 80 -19.36 -16.53 10.60
CA ALA A 80 -19.94 -17.79 11.06
C ALA A 80 -19.43 -18.23 12.44
N ASN A 81 -18.31 -17.67 12.92
CA ASN A 81 -17.68 -18.06 14.18
C ASN A 81 -17.11 -16.86 14.97
N PRO A 82 -17.99 -15.99 15.53
CA PRO A 82 -17.57 -14.72 16.12
C PRO A 82 -16.60 -14.84 17.32
N ASP A 83 -16.65 -15.95 18.04
CA ASP A 83 -15.85 -16.17 19.26
C ASP A 83 -14.41 -16.62 18.99
N LYS A 84 -14.08 -17.03 17.77
CA LYS A 84 -12.74 -17.49 17.39
C LYS A 84 -12.23 -16.82 16.12
N LYS A 85 -12.52 -15.52 15.97
CA LYS A 85 -12.07 -14.74 14.82
C LYS A 85 -10.55 -14.76 14.70
N THR A 86 -10.07 -14.82 13.46
CA THR A 86 -8.66 -14.61 13.13
C THR A 86 -8.51 -13.41 12.20
N THR A 87 -7.32 -12.84 12.10
CA THR A 87 -7.05 -11.73 11.18
C THR A 87 -6.26 -12.22 9.98
N LEU A 88 -6.47 -11.64 8.80
CA LEU A 88 -5.69 -11.92 7.60
C LEU A 88 -4.18 -11.83 7.90
N MET A 89 -3.79 -10.78 8.62
CA MET A 89 -2.43 -10.53 9.07
C MET A 89 -1.86 -11.69 9.89
N SER A 90 -2.62 -12.20 10.87
CA SER A 90 -2.16 -13.30 11.74
C SER A 90 -1.99 -14.62 10.98
N VAL A 91 -2.75 -14.84 9.90
CA VAL A 91 -2.58 -16.03 9.08
C VAL A 91 -1.38 -15.88 8.15
N LEU A 92 -1.24 -14.73 7.48
CA LEU A 92 -0.08 -14.43 6.63
C LEU A 92 1.23 -14.53 7.41
N ALA A 93 1.27 -13.95 8.62
CA ALA A 93 2.42 -14.02 9.53
C ALA A 93 2.82 -15.45 9.94
N LYS A 94 1.91 -16.43 9.85
CA LYS A 94 2.19 -17.85 10.10
C LYS A 94 2.61 -18.62 8.85
N GLN A 95 2.28 -18.12 7.65
CA GLN A 95 2.56 -18.82 6.38
C GLN A 95 3.87 -18.37 5.74
N TYR A 96 4.27 -17.11 5.95
CA TYR A 96 5.58 -16.60 5.55
C TYR A 96 6.51 -16.60 6.76
N ASP A 97 7.78 -16.89 6.54
CA ASP A 97 8.79 -16.63 7.56
C ASP A 97 8.79 -15.14 7.93
N SER A 98 9.29 -14.84 9.12
CA SER A 98 9.37 -13.45 9.60
C SER A 98 10.14 -12.55 8.63
N GLU A 99 11.00 -13.12 7.78
CA GLU A 99 11.84 -12.41 6.83
C GLU A 99 11.06 -11.89 5.61
N GLY A 100 10.16 -12.69 5.02
CA GLY A 100 9.28 -12.27 3.91
C GLY A 100 8.21 -11.24 4.29
N LEU A 101 7.89 -11.12 5.58
CA LEU A 101 6.94 -10.13 6.11
C LEU A 101 7.58 -9.11 7.05
N LYS A 102 8.92 -8.98 7.07
CA LYS A 102 9.66 -7.99 7.89
C LYS A 102 9.12 -6.57 7.69
N TRP A 103 8.60 -6.25 6.50
CA TRP A 103 7.99 -4.95 6.23
C TRP A 103 6.67 -4.75 6.99
N MET A 104 5.86 -5.80 7.20
CA MET A 104 4.58 -5.67 7.91
C MET A 104 4.77 -5.31 9.39
N ALA A 105 5.84 -5.79 10.03
CA ALA A 105 6.17 -5.44 11.41
C ALA A 105 6.51 -3.95 11.59
N LYS A 106 6.88 -3.26 10.51
CA LYS A 106 7.24 -1.83 10.51
C LYS A 106 6.01 -0.92 10.45
N GLY A 107 4.83 -1.44 10.13
CA GLY A 107 3.56 -0.69 10.08
C GLY A 107 3.30 -0.05 8.71
N THR A 108 2.56 1.05 8.66
CA THR A 108 2.39 1.80 7.40
C THR A 108 3.64 2.61 7.07
N PRO A 109 3.84 3.07 5.82
CA PRO A 109 4.94 3.96 5.47
C PRO A 109 5.00 5.23 6.31
N ASN A 110 3.85 5.80 6.71
CA ASN A 110 3.83 6.94 7.62
C ASN A 110 4.27 6.57 9.04
N ASP A 111 3.86 5.40 9.56
CA ASP A 111 4.26 4.95 10.88
C ASP A 111 5.76 4.66 10.95
N TYR A 112 6.29 3.96 9.93
CA TYR A 112 7.72 3.66 9.88
C TYR A 112 8.57 4.91 9.69
N PHE A 113 8.08 5.91 8.94
CA PHE A 113 8.73 7.22 8.83
C PHE A 113 8.90 7.89 10.19
N LYS A 114 7.86 7.85 11.03
CA LYS A 114 7.88 8.37 12.41
C LYS A 114 8.74 7.53 13.35
N GLN A 115 8.76 6.21 13.20
CA GLN A 115 9.64 5.32 13.98
C GLN A 115 11.12 5.63 13.72
N LEU A 116 11.46 5.94 12.47
CA LEU A 116 12.81 6.42 12.08
C LEU A 116 13.06 7.88 12.49
N LYS A 117 12.09 8.53 13.15
CA LYS A 117 12.13 9.93 13.59
C LYS A 117 12.34 10.92 12.43
N LEU A 118 12.03 10.51 11.20
CA LEU A 118 12.23 11.33 10.00
C LEU A 118 11.24 12.50 9.92
N ASP A 119 10.13 12.45 10.65
CA ASP A 119 9.15 13.54 10.80
C ASP A 119 9.69 14.73 11.59
N LYS A 120 10.71 14.50 12.42
CA LYS A 120 11.30 15.51 13.30
C LYS A 120 12.56 16.17 12.73
N VAL A 121 13.10 15.66 11.62
CA VAL A 121 14.36 16.14 11.04
C VAL A 121 14.19 17.53 10.40
N GLY A 122 13.02 17.81 9.82
CA GLY A 122 12.76 19.07 9.13
C GLY A 122 13.53 19.17 7.82
N LYS A 123 14.14 20.34 7.57
CA LYS A 123 14.76 20.69 6.26
C LYS A 123 15.86 19.71 5.81
N ASP A 124 16.53 19.05 6.75
CA ASP A 124 17.64 18.12 6.47
C ASP A 124 17.17 16.68 6.23
N VAL A 125 15.85 16.45 6.10
CA VAL A 125 15.30 15.09 5.91
C VAL A 125 15.79 14.41 4.64
N LEU A 126 16.03 15.18 3.58
CA LEU A 126 16.48 14.65 2.28
C LEU A 126 17.94 14.16 2.29
N SER A 127 18.76 14.69 3.20
CA SER A 127 20.14 14.26 3.41
C SER A 127 20.28 13.26 4.56
N ASN A 128 19.19 12.95 5.28
CA ASN A 128 19.24 12.04 6.41
C ASN A 128 19.46 10.58 5.94
N PRO A 129 20.46 9.86 6.48
CA PRO A 129 20.76 8.50 6.06
C PRO A 129 19.61 7.51 6.32
N GLN A 130 18.75 7.76 7.32
CA GLN A 130 17.58 6.92 7.60
C GLN A 130 16.51 7.02 6.52
N LEU A 131 16.54 8.05 5.68
CA LEU A 131 15.65 8.15 4.53
C LEU A 131 15.89 6.98 3.56
N LYS A 132 17.14 6.53 3.38
CA LYS A 132 17.46 5.35 2.56
C LYS A 132 16.84 4.08 3.13
N THR A 133 16.88 3.93 4.45
CA THR A 133 16.22 2.82 5.16
C THR A 133 14.72 2.81 4.90
N TRP A 134 14.07 3.97 4.97
CA TRP A 134 12.65 4.12 4.68
C TRP A 134 12.32 3.83 3.21
N LEU A 135 13.10 4.35 2.27
CA LEU A 135 12.89 4.15 0.83
C LEU A 135 12.98 2.68 0.42
N ASN A 136 13.92 1.91 0.99
CA ASN A 136 14.01 0.48 0.74
C ASN A 136 12.78 -0.26 1.26
N TYR A 137 12.32 0.08 2.47
CA TYR A 137 11.10 -0.46 3.02
C TYR A 137 9.87 -0.13 2.14
N VAL A 138 9.75 1.09 1.61
CA VAL A 138 8.62 1.47 0.76
C VAL A 138 8.61 0.70 -0.56
N LYS A 139 9.76 0.32 -1.10
CA LYS A 139 9.81 -0.56 -2.30
C LYS A 139 9.15 -1.90 -2.00
N GLU A 140 9.49 -2.53 -0.89
CA GLU A 140 8.88 -3.79 -0.45
C GLU A 140 7.38 -3.61 -0.17
N TYR A 141 7.02 -2.55 0.57
CA TYR A 141 5.62 -2.22 0.87
C TYR A 141 4.80 -2.02 -0.41
N ASN A 142 5.28 -1.23 -1.38
CA ASN A 142 4.54 -0.94 -2.60
C ASN A 142 4.42 -2.16 -3.52
N ALA A 143 5.46 -3.00 -3.59
CA ALA A 143 5.41 -4.26 -4.32
C ALA A 143 4.32 -5.18 -3.75
N ALA A 144 4.20 -5.22 -2.42
CA ALA A 144 3.14 -5.96 -1.73
C ALA A 144 1.75 -5.28 -1.77
N ASN A 145 1.68 -3.96 -2.01
CA ASN A 145 0.44 -3.18 -1.96
C ASN A 145 0.25 -2.34 -3.24
N PRO A 146 0.10 -2.97 -4.43
CA PRO A 146 0.07 -2.25 -5.71
C PRO A 146 -1.09 -1.25 -5.84
N LYS A 147 -2.20 -1.46 -5.11
CA LYS A 147 -3.34 -0.52 -5.08
C LYS A 147 -3.16 0.65 -4.10
N TYR A 148 -2.26 0.53 -3.12
CA TYR A 148 -2.09 1.49 -2.03
C TYR A 148 -0.62 1.89 -1.90
N GLN A 149 -0.02 2.29 -3.02
CA GLN A 149 1.39 2.67 -3.03
C GLN A 149 1.62 3.97 -2.26
N ALA A 150 2.61 3.96 -1.39
CA ALA A 150 3.13 5.16 -0.77
C ALA A 150 4.22 5.79 -1.65
N THR A 151 4.25 7.12 -1.68
CA THR A 151 5.30 7.89 -2.35
C THR A 151 6.08 8.69 -1.31
N LEU A 152 7.35 8.97 -1.60
CA LEU A 152 8.16 9.83 -0.74
C LEU A 152 7.47 11.19 -0.56
N ILE A 153 7.01 11.81 -1.64
CA ILE A 153 6.37 13.12 -1.57
C ILE A 153 5.06 13.09 -0.77
N GLY A 154 4.24 12.05 -0.92
CA GLY A 154 2.99 11.89 -0.17
C GLY A 154 3.24 11.72 1.33
N THR A 155 4.25 10.93 1.71
CA THR A 155 4.64 10.77 3.11
C THR A 155 5.24 12.04 3.69
N LEU A 156 6.09 12.75 2.95
CA LEU A 156 6.62 14.05 3.39
C LEU A 156 5.48 15.05 3.62
N ALA A 157 4.52 15.14 2.72
CA ALA A 157 3.37 16.04 2.83
C ALA A 157 2.50 15.70 4.04
N ALA A 158 2.24 14.41 4.28
CA ALA A 158 1.44 13.94 5.41
C ALA A 158 2.11 14.22 6.78
N ASN A 159 3.45 14.26 6.85
CA ASN A 159 4.17 14.45 8.10
C ASN A 159 4.60 15.90 8.36
N TYR A 160 4.96 16.65 7.31
CA TYR A 160 5.41 18.04 7.44
C TYR A 160 4.31 19.07 7.15
N GLY A 161 3.28 18.69 6.41
CA GLY A 161 2.31 19.61 5.83
C GLY A 161 2.80 20.20 4.49
N GLU A 162 1.86 20.43 3.57
CA GLU A 162 2.11 20.84 2.19
C GLU A 162 2.95 22.14 2.10
N MET A 163 2.51 23.22 2.77
CA MET A 163 3.20 24.51 2.73
C MET A 163 4.64 24.43 3.26
N LYS A 164 4.83 23.70 4.37
CA LYS A 164 6.16 23.54 4.97
C LYS A 164 7.06 22.72 4.06
N LEU A 165 6.52 21.66 3.44
CA LEU A 165 7.23 20.86 2.46
C LEU A 165 7.67 21.69 1.24
N VAL A 166 6.80 22.56 0.71
CA VAL A 166 7.19 23.48 -0.37
C VAL A 166 8.40 24.33 0.03
N LYS A 167 8.35 24.96 1.21
CA LYS A 167 9.48 25.76 1.72
C LYS A 167 10.76 24.93 1.88
N MET A 168 10.63 23.70 2.38
CA MET A 168 11.77 22.78 2.51
C MET A 168 12.40 22.43 1.16
N LEU A 169 11.58 22.18 0.13
CA LEU A 169 12.05 21.91 -1.23
C LEU A 169 12.70 23.15 -1.87
N ASP A 170 12.13 24.33 -1.67
CA ASP A 170 12.70 25.59 -2.16
C ASP A 170 14.08 25.88 -1.56
N GLU A 171 14.28 25.60 -0.26
CA GLU A 171 15.61 25.68 0.36
C GLU A 171 16.56 24.60 -0.16
N ALA A 172 16.09 23.35 -0.29
CA ALA A 172 16.91 22.25 -0.79
C ALA A 172 17.33 22.46 -2.26
N MET A 173 16.58 23.25 -3.04
CA MET A 173 16.95 23.63 -4.41
C MET A 173 18.12 24.62 -4.47
N LYS A 174 18.40 25.35 -3.40
CA LYS A 174 19.52 26.32 -3.33
C LYS A 174 20.86 25.63 -3.03
N VAL A 175 20.84 24.43 -2.47
CA VAL A 175 22.03 23.67 -2.11
C VAL A 175 22.42 22.74 -3.27
N LYS A 176 23.67 22.86 -3.75
CA LYS A 176 24.20 22.16 -4.94
C LYS A 176 23.89 20.65 -4.93
N ASP A 177 24.13 19.99 -3.80
CA ASP A 177 24.04 18.53 -3.69
C ASP A 177 22.59 18.01 -3.65
N THR A 178 21.66 18.81 -3.13
CA THR A 178 20.23 18.43 -3.03
C THR A 178 19.36 18.99 -4.14
N ALA A 179 19.88 19.91 -4.96
CA ALA A 179 19.07 20.68 -5.91
C ALA A 179 18.34 19.82 -6.94
N SER A 180 19.00 18.80 -7.50
CA SER A 180 18.39 17.91 -8.48
C SER A 180 17.25 17.08 -7.87
N ALA A 181 17.47 16.51 -6.69
CA ALA A 181 16.46 15.73 -5.97
C ALA A 181 15.27 16.61 -5.55
N ALA A 182 15.52 17.82 -5.07
CA ALA A 182 14.48 18.76 -4.67
C ALA A 182 13.60 19.20 -5.84
N LYS A 183 14.19 19.47 -7.01
CA LYS A 183 13.43 19.77 -8.25
C LYS A 183 12.53 18.61 -8.65
N LYS A 184 13.05 17.38 -8.61
CA LYS A 184 12.26 16.18 -8.92
C LYS A 184 11.08 16.03 -7.95
N LEU A 185 11.32 16.21 -6.65
CA LEU A 185 10.27 16.16 -5.64
C LEU A 185 9.23 17.28 -5.78
N GLN A 186 9.64 18.49 -6.22
CA GLN A 186 8.68 19.56 -6.54
C GLN A 186 7.78 19.17 -7.71
N SER A 187 8.33 18.55 -8.76
CA SER A 187 7.51 18.01 -9.86
C SER A 187 6.56 16.91 -9.40
N GLU A 188 7.02 15.98 -8.56
CA GLU A 188 6.16 14.93 -7.98
C GLU A 188 5.06 15.50 -7.09
N LEU A 189 5.33 16.61 -6.37
CA LEU A 189 4.34 17.31 -5.56
C LEU A 189 3.23 17.89 -6.42
N PHE A 190 3.58 18.55 -7.53
CA PHE A 190 2.61 19.10 -8.47
C PHE A 190 1.77 18.01 -9.13
N GLN A 191 2.39 16.91 -9.55
CA GLN A 191 1.66 15.75 -10.08
C GLN A 191 0.69 15.17 -9.06
N ARG A 192 1.08 15.12 -7.77
CA ARG A 192 0.19 14.69 -6.70
C ARG A 192 -0.99 15.65 -6.52
N TRP A 193 -0.77 16.96 -6.54
CA TRP A 193 -1.86 17.94 -6.44
C TRP A 193 -2.85 17.80 -7.60
N ILE A 194 -2.36 17.55 -8.82
CA ILE A 194 -3.20 17.24 -10.00
C ILE A 194 -4.02 15.96 -9.77
N GLN A 195 -3.39 14.88 -9.30
CA GLN A 195 -4.08 13.61 -9.01
C GLN A 195 -5.15 13.73 -7.92
N LEU A 196 -4.99 14.67 -6.99
CA LEU A 196 -5.98 15.00 -5.97
C LEU A 196 -7.07 15.96 -6.47
N ASN A 197 -7.04 16.36 -7.75
CA ASN A 197 -7.90 17.37 -8.35
C ASN A 197 -7.88 18.71 -7.59
N TRP A 198 -6.72 19.11 -7.06
CA TRP A 198 -6.59 20.41 -6.40
C TRP A 198 -6.52 21.53 -7.44
N THR A 199 -7.49 22.43 -7.38
CA THR A 199 -7.52 23.59 -8.28
C THR A 199 -6.39 24.57 -7.92
N PRO A 200 -5.92 25.38 -8.89
CA PRO A 200 -4.99 26.46 -8.59
C PRO A 200 -5.47 27.40 -7.48
N GLU A 201 -6.78 27.67 -7.42
CA GLU A 201 -7.41 28.47 -6.36
C GLU A 201 -7.31 27.78 -4.99
N TYR A 202 -7.60 26.48 -4.92
CA TYR A 202 -7.44 25.71 -3.69
C TYR A 202 -6.00 25.75 -3.19
N ILE A 203 -5.03 25.61 -4.10
CA ILE A 203 -3.61 25.67 -3.73
C ILE A 203 -3.22 27.07 -3.27
N PHE A 204 -3.69 28.11 -3.95
CA PHE A 204 -3.45 29.49 -3.57
C PHE A 204 -3.95 29.78 -2.15
N VAL A 205 -5.20 29.44 -1.86
CA VAL A 205 -5.90 29.83 -0.62
C VAL A 205 -5.67 28.85 0.53
N LYS A 206 -5.79 27.54 0.28
CA LYS A 206 -5.79 26.52 1.35
C LYS A 206 -4.42 25.91 1.59
N VAL A 207 -3.62 25.75 0.54
CA VAL A 207 -2.31 25.11 0.64
C VAL A 207 -1.23 26.13 0.97
N LEU A 208 -1.09 27.18 0.16
CA LEU A 208 -0.03 28.17 0.29
C LEU A 208 -0.43 29.41 1.11
N ARG A 209 -1.74 29.62 1.32
CA ARG A 209 -2.32 30.74 2.08
C ARG A 209 -1.91 32.12 1.55
N LEU A 210 -1.75 32.22 0.23
CA LEU A 210 -1.31 33.44 -0.45
C LEU A 210 -2.38 34.54 -0.43
N ASP A 211 -3.64 34.19 -0.21
CA ASP A 211 -4.75 35.14 0.01
C ASP A 211 -4.58 36.01 1.25
N GLN A 212 -3.73 35.59 2.19
CA GLN A 212 -3.48 36.29 3.45
C GLN A 212 -2.35 37.32 3.36
N GLU A 213 -1.65 37.39 2.23
CA GLU A 213 -0.43 38.20 2.08
C GLU A 213 -0.70 39.66 1.69
N GLY A 214 -1.92 39.99 1.22
CA GLY A 214 -2.28 41.36 0.85
C GLY A 214 -1.29 42.01 -0.13
N ASP A 215 -0.88 43.25 0.16
CA ASP A 215 -0.01 44.05 -0.72
C ASP A 215 1.41 43.48 -0.88
N VAL A 216 1.85 42.57 -0.01
CA VAL A 216 3.18 41.95 -0.08
C VAL A 216 3.19 40.61 -0.84
N LEU A 217 2.07 40.19 -1.43
CA LEU A 217 1.93 38.94 -2.17
C LEU A 217 3.06 38.67 -3.17
N PHE A 218 3.40 39.65 -4.01
CA PHE A 218 4.42 39.48 -5.05
C PHE A 218 5.86 39.42 -4.52
N THR A 219 6.06 39.69 -3.22
CA THR A 219 7.35 39.50 -2.54
C THR A 219 7.48 38.12 -1.90
N ASN A 220 6.38 37.39 -1.76
CA ASN A 220 6.39 36.06 -1.16
C ASN A 220 6.91 35.04 -2.19
N PRO A 221 8.01 34.31 -1.92
CA PRO A 221 8.59 33.36 -2.86
C PRO A 221 7.64 32.20 -3.22
N LEU A 222 6.64 31.91 -2.38
CA LEU A 222 5.63 30.90 -2.66
C LEU A 222 4.73 31.27 -3.86
N VAL A 223 4.64 32.56 -4.22
CA VAL A 223 3.90 32.99 -5.43
C VAL A 223 4.55 32.46 -6.70
N VAL A 224 5.89 32.33 -6.71
CA VAL A 224 6.64 31.74 -7.83
C VAL A 224 6.36 30.25 -7.91
N THR A 225 6.30 29.56 -6.76
CA THR A 225 5.97 28.14 -6.71
C THR A 225 4.53 27.88 -7.15
N TRP A 226 3.58 28.73 -6.75
CA TRP A 226 2.21 28.69 -7.26
C TRP A 226 2.16 28.93 -8.78
N GLY A 227 2.88 29.93 -9.27
CA GLY A 227 2.94 30.24 -10.71
C GLY A 227 3.52 29.11 -11.56
N LYS A 228 4.41 28.27 -10.99
CA LYS A 228 4.92 27.05 -11.66
C LYS A 228 3.91 25.91 -11.71
N TYR A 229 2.88 25.93 -10.86
CA TYR A 229 1.85 24.90 -10.81
C TYR A 229 0.73 25.14 -11.84
N LEU A 230 0.48 26.41 -12.18
CA LEU A 230 -0.47 26.80 -13.23
C LEU A 230 -0.13 26.15 -14.58
#